data_AF-A0A957CQD1-F1
#
_entry.id   AF-A0A957CQD1-F1
#
_cell.length_a   1.000
_cell.length_b   1.000
_cell.length_c   1.000
_cell.angle_alpha   90.00
_cell.angle_beta   90.00
_cell.angle_gamma   90.00
#
_symmetry.space_group_name_H-M   'P 1'
#
loop_
_entity.id
_entity.type
_entity.pdbx_description
1 polymer ?
#
loop_
_entity_poly.entity_id
_entity_poly.type
_entity_poly.pdbx_seq_one_letter_code
_entity_poly.pdbx_strand_id
1 'polypeptide(L)' 'DYHTVMNLIFAGKLKPVIDTIYPFNEGLTALKRLQNGDVAGKLVIAF' A
#
# COMPACT_ATOMS: atom_id res chain seq x y z
N ASP A 1 -5.26 -6.43 -16.84
CA ASP A 1 -4.12 -7.31 -16.47
C ASP A 1 -3.04 -6.49 -15.75
N TYR A 2 -2.01 -7.14 -15.18
CA TYR A 2 -0.94 -6.48 -14.44
C TYR A 2 -0.14 -5.47 -15.28
N HIS A 3 0.22 -5.83 -16.52
CA HIS A 3 1.02 -4.97 -17.40
C HIS A 3 0.28 -3.67 -17.73
N THR A 4 -1.02 -3.76 -18.01
CA THR A 4 -1.85 -2.58 -18.25
C THR A 4 -1.84 -1.64 -17.06
N VAL A 5 -1.99 -2.14 -15.83
CA VAL A 5 -1.99 -1.31 -14.62
C VAL A 5 -0.61 -0.68 -14.38
N MET A 6 0.46 -1.45 -14.51
CA MET A 6 1.82 -0.93 -14.31
C MET A 6 2.18 0.15 -15.34
N ASN A 7 1.80 -0.03 -16.60
CA ASN A 7 2.00 0.99 -17.63
C ASN A 7 1.30 2.31 -17.28
N LEU A 8 0.11 2.27 -16.67
CA LEU A 8 -0.58 3.48 -16.20
C LEU A 8 0.15 4.14 -15.02
N ILE A 9 0.72 3.35 -14.10
CA ILE A 9 1.53 3.88 -13.00
C ILE A 9 2.78 4.58 -13.52
N PHE A 10 3.53 3.93 -14.42
CA PHE A 10 4.75 4.51 -15.00
C PHE A 10 4.46 5.74 -15.87
N ALA A 11 3.33 5.76 -16.58
CA ALA A 11 2.87 6.92 -17.33
C ALA A 11 2.33 8.06 -16.43
N GLY A 12 2.32 7.90 -15.10
CA GLY A 12 1.78 8.87 -14.15
C GLY A 12 0.25 9.04 -14.20
N LYS A 13 -0.46 8.21 -14.98
CA LYS A 13 -1.91 8.23 -15.16
C LYS A 13 -2.66 7.52 -14.03
N LEU A 14 -1.98 6.68 -13.27
CA LEU A 14 -2.50 6.04 -12.06
C LEU A 14 -1.51 6.26 -10.92
N LYS A 15 -1.96 6.87 -9.82
CA LYS A 15 -1.13 7.09 -8.64
C LYS A 15 -1.57 6.14 -7.52
N PRO A 16 -0.67 5.28 -6.99
CA PRO A 16 -1.00 4.51 -5.80
C PRO A 16 -1.16 5.47 -4.61
N VAL A 17 -2.22 5.28 -3.83
CA VAL A 17 -2.41 5.98 -2.56
C VAL A 17 -1.85 5.08 -1.46
N ILE A 18 -0.74 5.53 -0.86
CA ILE A 18 -0.12 4.88 0.28
C ILE A 18 -0.58 5.63 1.52
N ASP A 19 -1.24 4.92 2.43
CA ASP A 19 -1.70 5.48 3.70
C ASP A 19 -0.53 5.59 4.68
N THR A 20 0.19 4.49 4.89
CA THR A 20 1.30 4.42 5.85
C THR A 20 2.31 3.37 5.42
N ILE A 21 3.59 3.66 5.68
CA ILE A 21 4.70 2.73 5.55
C ILE A 21 5.13 2.34 6.97
N TYR A 22 5.07 1.05 7.29
CA TYR A 22 5.51 0.50 8.57
C TYR A 22 6.87 -0.18 8.40
N PRO A 23 7.79 -0.06 9.37
CA PRO A 23 8.96 -0.94 9.42
C PRO A 23 8.54 -2.39 9.67
N PHE A 24 9.35 -3.35 9.23
CA PHE A 24 9.01 -4.78 9.25
C PHE A 24 8.68 -5.29 10.66
N ASN A 25 9.39 -4.80 11.68
CA ASN A 25 9.15 -5.13 13.08
C ASN A 25 7.77 -4.66 13.60
N GLU A 26 7.08 -3.76 12.90
CA GLU A 26 5.74 -3.28 13.23
C GLU A 26 4.63 -3.95 12.38
N GLY A 27 4.95 -5.00 11.62
CA GLY A 27 3.98 -5.65 10.72
C GLY A 27 2.69 -6.12 11.40
N LEU A 28 2.76 -6.56 12.66
CA LEU A 28 1.56 -6.94 13.43
C LEU A 28 0.64 -5.75 13.71
N THR A 29 1.19 -4.56 13.92
CA THR A 29 0.43 -3.32 14.11
C THR A 29 -0.28 -2.95 12.81
N ALA A 30 0.45 -3.00 11.68
CA ALA A 30 -0.12 -2.75 10.36
C ALA A 30 -1.30 -3.70 10.05
N LEU A 31 -1.15 -5.00 10.35
CA LEU A 31 -2.19 -5.99 10.12
C LEU A 31 -3.45 -5.74 10.96
N LYS A 32 -3.30 -5.43 12.25
CA LYS A 32 -4.44 -5.11 13.12
C LYS A 32 -5.22 -3.89 12.60
N ARG A 33 -4.52 -2.84 12.18
CA ARG A 33 -5.14 -1.63 11.64
C ARG A 33 -5.90 -1.92 10.33
N LEU A 34 -5.31 -2.74 9.46
CA LEU A 34 -5.97 -3.22 8.24
C LEU A 34 -7.24 -4.03 8.55
N GLN A 35 -7.20 -4.93 9.52
CA GLN A 35 -8.36 -5.73 9.95
C GLN A 35 -9.51 -4.87 10.49
N ASN A 36 -9.18 -3.75 11.16
CA ASN A 36 -10.16 -2.82 11.69
C ASN A 36 -10.77 -1.90 10.63
N GLY A 37 -10.30 -1.96 9.37
CA GLY A 37 -10.75 -1.08 8.28
C GLY A 37 -10.28 0.37 8.41
N ASP A 38 -9.35 0.66 9.33
CA ASP A 38 -8.79 1.98 9.57
C ASP A 38 -7.63 2.28 8.60
N VAL A 39 -7.89 2.17 7.30
CA VAL A 39 -6.88 2.33 6.25
C VAL A 39 -7.48 3.02 5.02
N ALA A 40 -6.85 4.12 4.60
CA ALA A 40 -7.20 4.81 3.36
C ALA A 40 -6.18 4.52 2.24
N GLY A 41 -6.34 3.39 1.54
CA GLY A 41 -5.45 2.99 0.45
C GLY A 41 -4.60 1.79 0.81
N LYS A 42 -3.29 1.85 0.58
CA LYS A 42 -2.36 0.73 0.79
C LYS A 42 -1.48 0.96 2.01
N LEU A 43 -1.29 -0.10 2.80
CA LEU A 43 -0.21 -0.20 3.78
C LEU A 43 1.00 -0.87 3.12
N VAL A 44 2.20 -0.37 3.41
CA VAL A 44 3.46 -0.92 2.91
C VAL A 44 4.34 -1.32 4.09
N ILE A 45 5.05 -2.44 3.95
CA ILE A 45 6.05 -2.90 4.92
C ILE A 45 7.44 -2.68 4.33
N ALA A 46 8.32 -2.02 5.06
CA ALA A 46 9.71 -1.76 4.68
C ALA A 46 10.71 -2.51 5.57
N PHE A 47 11.85 -2.92 5.01
CA PHE A 47 12.95 -3.59 5.71
C PHE A 47 13.96 -2.58 6.26
#